data_AF-A0A2D7FXN6-F1
#
_entry.id   AF-A0A2D7FXN6-F1
#
_cell.length_a   1.000
_cell.length_b   1.000
_cell.length_c   1.000
_cell.angle_alpha   90.00
_cell.angle_beta   90.00
_cell.angle_gamma   90.00
#
_symmetry.space_group_name_H-M   'P 1'
#
loop_
_entity.id
_entity.type
_entity.pdbx_description
1 polymer ?
#
loop_
_entity_poly.entity_id
_entity_poly.type
_entity_poly.pdbx_seq_one_letter_code
_entity_poly.pdbx_strand_id
1 'polypeptide(L)'
;MPKTKTQSSSPRQFLLGLILGLTLGAGVTLVLLGLPDEGAAPVAVAPTTPTTATTSTAGAEVMDWSFYDLFPKAEVATVGGYQSAKDSQTPPPVFHLQTGSFSTSRDADERRAALLLLGLPAFIEPKVVNNQTWYRVLVGPIETETSLNRVQALLANNDFESMPISAR
;
A
#
# COMPACT_ATOMS: atom_id res chain seq x y z
N MET A 1 -35.35 48.13 5.73
CA MET A 1 -34.69 47.57 4.53
C MET A 1 -33.66 48.56 3.99
N PRO A 2 -32.35 48.37 4.23
CA PRO A 2 -31.30 49.00 3.41
C PRO A 2 -31.00 48.14 2.17
N LYS A 3 -30.67 48.77 1.04
CA LYS A 3 -30.44 48.11 -0.25
C LYS A 3 -29.02 47.51 -0.32
N THR A 4 -28.89 46.25 -0.71
CA THR A 4 -27.60 45.64 -1.06
C THR A 4 -27.09 46.19 -2.40
N LYS A 5 -25.88 46.74 -2.41
CA LYS A 5 -25.22 47.24 -3.62
C LYS A 5 -24.49 46.08 -4.31
N THR A 6 -25.11 45.48 -5.32
CA THR A 6 -24.49 44.42 -6.13
C THR A 6 -23.24 44.95 -6.84
N GLN A 7 -22.06 44.46 -6.42
CA GLN A 7 -20.79 44.79 -7.04
C GLN A 7 -20.57 43.89 -8.26
N SER A 8 -20.86 44.42 -9.46
CA SER A 8 -20.58 43.76 -10.73
C SER A 8 -19.07 43.68 -10.98
N SER A 9 -18.48 42.49 -10.79
CA SER A 9 -17.10 42.21 -11.22
C SER A 9 -17.07 41.98 -12.74
N SER A 10 -16.27 42.78 -13.46
CA SER A 10 -16.21 42.65 -14.91
C SER A 10 -15.36 41.43 -15.32
N PRO A 11 -15.76 40.62 -16.32
CA PRO A 11 -15.01 39.43 -16.72
C PRO A 11 -13.60 39.74 -17.24
N ARG A 12 -13.37 40.99 -17.70
CA ARG A 12 -12.05 41.48 -18.12
C ARG A 12 -11.06 41.60 -16.96
N GLN A 13 -11.52 41.90 -15.75
CA GLN A 13 -10.66 41.95 -14.56
C GLN A 13 -10.30 40.55 -14.05
N PHE A 14 -11.21 39.58 -14.20
CA PHE A 14 -10.94 38.18 -13.88
C PHE A 14 -9.92 37.55 -14.85
N LEU A 15 -10.06 37.84 -16.16
CA LEU A 15 -9.11 37.41 -17.19
C LEU A 15 -7.69 38.00 -16.99
N LEU A 16 -7.56 39.27 -16.58
CA LEU A 16 -6.25 39.85 -16.28
C LEU A 16 -5.54 39.15 -15.11
N GLY A 17 -6.28 38.80 -14.05
CA GLY A 17 -5.74 38.08 -12.90
C GLY A 17 -5.26 36.67 -13.25
N LEU A 18 -6.00 35.98 -14.12
CA LEU A 18 -5.67 34.62 -14.58
C LEU A 18 -4.36 34.58 -15.38
N ILE A 19 -4.12 35.56 -16.26
CA ILE A 19 -2.90 35.65 -17.06
C ILE A 19 -1.66 35.87 -16.17
N LEU A 20 -1.76 36.72 -15.14
CA LEU A 20 -0.65 36.99 -14.22
C LEU A 20 -0.35 35.81 -13.28
N GLY A 21 -1.39 35.05 -12.88
CA GLY A 21 -1.21 33.82 -12.09
C GLY A 21 -0.53 32.69 -12.89
N LEU A 22 -0.89 32.57 -14.18
CA LEU A 22 -0.36 31.50 -15.04
C LEU A 22 1.12 31.70 -15.40
N THR A 23 1.59 32.95 -15.54
CA THR A 23 3.02 33.22 -15.83
C THR A 23 3.94 32.94 -14.63
N LEU A 24 3.54 33.23 -13.39
CA LEU A 24 4.30 32.84 -12.21
C LEU A 24 4.26 31.32 -11.97
N GLY A 25 3.11 30.67 -12.19
CA GLY A 25 2.99 29.21 -12.08
C GLY A 25 3.89 28.46 -13.07
N ALA A 26 3.86 28.87 -14.35
CA ALA A 26 4.68 28.27 -15.41
C ALA A 26 6.19 28.40 -15.14
N GLY A 27 6.64 29.53 -14.57
CA GLY A 27 8.04 29.77 -14.24
C GLY A 27 8.60 28.78 -13.22
N VAL A 28 7.84 28.45 -12.16
CA VAL A 28 8.27 27.48 -11.15
C VAL A 28 8.32 26.06 -11.72
N THR A 29 7.35 25.67 -12.54
CA THR A 29 7.39 24.36 -13.22
C THR A 29 8.55 24.22 -14.20
N LEU A 30 8.93 25.29 -14.92
CA LEU A 30 10.01 25.23 -15.91
C LEU A 30 11.40 25.21 -15.24
N VAL A 31 11.56 25.83 -14.06
CA VAL A 31 12.77 25.71 -13.24
C VAL A 31 12.90 24.33 -12.59
N LEU A 32 11.80 23.73 -12.12
CA LEU A 32 11.82 22.37 -11.55
C LEU A 32 12.00 21.28 -12.62
N LEU A 33 11.60 21.55 -13.87
CA LEU A 33 11.84 20.70 -15.04
C LEU A 33 13.16 21.04 -15.78
N GLY A 34 14.02 21.86 -15.16
CA GLY A 34 15.28 22.36 -15.74
C GLY A 34 16.55 21.90 -15.03
N LEU A 35 16.45 20.98 -14.06
CA LEU A 35 17.61 20.33 -13.46
C LEU A 35 18.21 19.33 -14.45
N PRO A 36 19.49 19.47 -14.85
CA PRO A 36 20.13 18.47 -15.68
C PRO A 36 20.30 17.16 -14.90
N ASP A 37 19.87 16.07 -15.53
CA ASP A 37 20.29 14.72 -15.15
C ASP A 37 21.80 14.63 -15.41
N GLU A 38 22.64 14.59 -14.36
CA GLU A 38 24.07 14.23 -14.48
C GLU A 38 24.21 12.70 -14.69
N GLY A 39 23.52 12.21 -15.71
CA GLY A 39 23.66 10.88 -16.26
C GLY A 39 24.94 10.78 -17.11
N ALA A 40 25.99 10.27 -16.49
CA ALA A 40 27.09 9.50 -17.11
C ALA A 40 27.69 10.01 -18.44
N ALA A 41 28.86 10.67 -18.36
CA ALA A 41 29.82 10.67 -19.46
C ALA A 41 30.64 9.34 -19.45
N PRO A 42 30.91 8.73 -20.62
CA PRO A 42 31.54 7.40 -20.68
C PRO A 42 33.08 7.47 -20.60
N VAL A 43 33.68 6.58 -19.82
CA VAL A 43 35.13 6.30 -19.89
C VAL A 43 35.38 4.88 -20.38
N ALA A 44 36.31 4.77 -21.32
CA ALA A 44 36.51 3.61 -22.17
C ALA A 44 37.16 2.42 -21.44
N VAL A 45 36.97 1.23 -22.05
CA VAL A 45 37.49 -0.06 -21.57
C VAL A 45 39.00 -0.17 -21.84
N ALA A 46 39.78 -0.51 -20.81
CA ALA A 46 41.09 -1.13 -20.95
C ALA A 46 41.33 -2.09 -19.74
N PRO A 47 41.83 -3.32 -19.96
CA PRO A 47 41.82 -4.34 -18.91
C PRO A 47 43.10 -4.35 -18.07
N THR A 48 42.96 -4.50 -16.75
CA THR A 48 44.06 -4.97 -15.88
C THR A 48 43.56 -6.07 -14.93
N THR A 49 44.28 -7.19 -14.95
CA THR A 49 44.04 -8.40 -14.16
C THR A 49 44.35 -8.20 -12.68
N PRO A 50 43.60 -8.82 -11.75
CA PRO A 50 43.97 -8.86 -10.34
C PRO A 50 44.98 -9.99 -10.08
N THR A 51 46.24 -9.62 -9.80
CA THR A 51 47.29 -10.58 -9.39
C THR A 51 48.08 -10.07 -8.19
N THR A 52 47.73 -10.60 -7.02
CA THR A 52 48.63 -11.14 -5.98
C THR A 52 49.71 -10.26 -5.30
N ALA A 53 49.42 -9.93 -4.02
CA ALA A 53 50.29 -9.93 -2.81
C ALA A 53 51.66 -9.20 -2.76
N THR A 54 51.95 -8.59 -1.59
CA THR A 54 53.08 -8.98 -0.70
C THR A 54 52.95 -8.30 0.69
N THR A 55 53.41 -8.99 1.74
CA THR A 55 53.24 -8.72 3.17
C THR A 55 54.39 -7.93 3.83
N SER A 56 54.17 -7.54 5.10
CA SER A 56 55.16 -7.41 6.21
C SER A 56 55.87 -6.06 6.43
N THR A 57 56.25 -5.66 7.67
CA THR A 57 55.90 -6.10 9.05
C THR A 57 56.46 -5.07 10.07
N ALA A 58 55.71 -4.72 11.14
CA ALA A 58 56.20 -4.51 12.55
C ALA A 58 55.29 -3.59 13.40
N GLY A 59 54.71 -4.13 14.48
CA GLY A 59 53.93 -3.38 15.48
C GLY A 59 52.97 -4.32 16.21
N ALA A 60 53.33 -4.76 17.42
CA ALA A 60 52.70 -5.90 18.06
C ALA A 60 51.43 -5.53 18.86
N GLU A 61 50.26 -5.74 18.27
CA GLU A 61 49.08 -6.23 19.00
C GLU A 61 48.49 -7.41 18.23
N VAL A 62 48.50 -8.59 18.85
CA VAL A 62 47.82 -9.77 18.30
C VAL A 62 46.33 -9.60 18.59
N MET A 63 45.59 -9.13 17.59
CA MET A 63 44.13 -9.15 17.65
C MET A 63 43.65 -10.60 17.57
N ASP A 64 43.24 -11.14 18.70
CA ASP A 64 42.60 -12.46 18.81
C ASP A 64 41.24 -12.45 18.10
N TRP A 65 41.24 -12.84 16.82
CA TRP A 65 40.04 -12.98 15.99
C TRP A 65 39.33 -14.34 16.19
N SER A 66 39.18 -14.78 17.45
CA SER A 66 38.50 -16.02 17.84
C SER A 66 36.97 -15.89 17.92
N PHE A 67 36.37 -15.04 17.08
CA PHE A 67 34.91 -14.81 17.04
C PHE A 67 34.10 -16.08 16.74
N TYR A 68 34.66 -17.01 15.97
CA TYR A 68 34.00 -18.27 15.58
C TYR A 68 34.02 -19.35 16.68
N ASP A 69 34.83 -19.19 17.73
CA ASP A 69 34.93 -20.17 18.83
C ASP A 69 33.99 -19.88 20.01
N LEU A 70 33.22 -18.78 19.94
CA LEU A 70 32.25 -18.36 20.98
C LEU A 70 30.82 -18.86 20.75
N PHE A 71 30.62 -19.87 19.90
CA PHE A 71 29.34 -20.58 19.78
C PHE A 71 29.29 -21.75 20.77
N PRO A 72 28.67 -21.61 21.97
CA PRO A 72 28.41 -22.76 22.81
C PRO A 72 27.55 -23.75 22.02
N LYS A 73 28.04 -24.98 21.86
CA LYS A 73 27.23 -26.13 21.42
C LYS A 73 26.26 -26.50 22.54
N ALA A 74 25.23 -25.67 22.70
CA ALA A 74 24.09 -25.95 23.54
C ALA A 74 23.28 -27.06 22.87
N GLU A 75 23.60 -28.31 23.21
CA GLU A 75 22.72 -29.45 22.94
C GLU A 75 21.43 -29.22 23.74
N VAL A 76 20.43 -28.65 23.08
CA VAL A 76 19.08 -28.54 23.63
C VAL A 76 18.52 -29.95 23.69
N ALA A 77 18.54 -30.53 24.89
CA ALA A 77 17.87 -31.80 25.17
C ALA A 77 16.43 -31.72 24.64
N THR A 78 16.03 -32.69 23.82
CA THR A 78 14.71 -32.71 23.17
C THR A 78 13.61 -33.06 24.17
N VAL A 79 13.29 -32.10 25.03
CA VAL A 79 12.16 -32.16 25.96
C VAL A 79 10.86 -32.02 25.18
N GLY A 80 10.16 -33.14 25.01
CA GLY A 80 8.75 -33.17 24.61
C GLY A 80 8.49 -32.79 23.14
N GLY A 81 7.91 -33.70 22.37
CA GLY A 81 7.43 -33.37 21.04
C GLY A 81 6.42 -32.21 21.07
N TYR A 82 6.42 -31.37 20.04
CA TYR A 82 5.51 -30.24 19.84
C TYR A 82 4.07 -30.69 19.56
N GLN A 83 3.48 -31.49 20.44
CA GLN A 83 2.04 -31.70 20.50
C GLN A 83 1.42 -30.52 21.24
N SER A 84 1.46 -29.36 20.59
CA SER A 84 0.47 -28.32 20.83
C SER A 84 -0.88 -28.90 20.45
N ALA A 85 -1.57 -29.48 21.44
CA ALA A 85 -2.98 -29.80 21.34
C ALA A 85 -3.72 -28.46 21.13
N LYS A 86 -3.89 -28.08 19.85
CA LYS A 86 -4.81 -27.01 19.48
C LYS A 86 -6.18 -27.45 19.97
N ASP A 87 -6.71 -26.74 20.96
CA ASP A 87 -8.12 -26.82 21.33
C ASP A 87 -8.96 -26.70 20.06
N SER A 88 -9.47 -27.84 19.60
CA SER A 88 -10.04 -27.98 18.25
C SER A 88 -11.51 -27.55 18.23
N GLN A 89 -11.85 -26.61 19.10
CA GLN A 89 -13.23 -26.28 19.49
C GLN A 89 -13.62 -24.85 19.08
N THR A 90 -12.65 -24.04 18.64
CA THR A 90 -12.89 -22.74 17.98
C THR A 90 -13.01 -22.97 16.47
N PRO A 91 -14.12 -22.59 15.81
CA PRO A 91 -14.23 -22.67 14.36
C PRO A 91 -13.17 -21.79 13.66
N PRO A 92 -12.72 -22.15 12.45
CA PRO A 92 -11.74 -21.35 11.73
C PRO A 92 -12.27 -19.93 11.46
N PRO A 93 -11.42 -18.90 11.53
CA PRO A 93 -11.85 -17.52 11.29
C PRO A 93 -12.30 -17.34 9.84
N VAL A 94 -13.50 -16.82 9.65
CA VAL A 94 -14.05 -16.47 8.34
C VAL A 94 -13.92 -14.97 8.11
N PHE A 95 -13.39 -14.59 6.96
CA PHE A 95 -13.19 -13.20 6.57
C PHE A 95 -14.15 -12.79 5.44
N HIS A 96 -14.40 -11.48 5.35
CA HIS A 96 -15.11 -10.85 4.25
C HIS A 96 -14.37 -9.57 3.86
N LEU A 97 -14.50 -9.15 2.59
CA LEU A 97 -13.97 -7.88 2.09
C LEU A 97 -15.15 -6.94 1.80
N GLN A 98 -15.27 -5.86 2.55
CA GLN A 98 -16.29 -4.84 2.31
C GLN A 98 -15.83 -3.91 1.17
N THR A 99 -16.63 -3.80 0.11
CA THR A 99 -16.33 -3.04 -1.13
C THR A 99 -17.18 -1.77 -1.29
N GLY A 100 -17.74 -1.28 -0.17
CA GLY A 100 -18.54 -0.06 -0.11
C GLY A 100 -19.69 -0.11 0.91
N SER A 101 -20.33 1.06 1.08
CA SER A 101 -21.59 1.27 1.78
C SER A 101 -22.40 2.28 0.99
N PHE A 102 -23.62 1.94 0.59
CA PHE A 102 -24.46 2.80 -0.24
C PHE A 102 -25.74 3.21 0.51
N SER A 103 -26.28 4.39 0.23
CA SER A 103 -27.55 4.84 0.82
C SER A 103 -28.78 4.25 0.14
N THR A 104 -28.64 3.68 -1.06
CA THR A 104 -29.73 3.04 -1.81
C THR A 104 -29.41 1.58 -2.10
N SER A 105 -30.44 0.72 -2.20
CA SER A 105 -30.25 -0.68 -2.61
C SER A 105 -29.71 -0.75 -4.03
N ARG A 106 -30.22 0.07 -4.94
CA ARG A 106 -29.88 0.04 -6.36
C ARG A 106 -28.37 0.21 -6.60
N ASP A 107 -27.75 1.19 -5.95
CA ASP A 107 -26.31 1.44 -6.14
C ASP A 107 -25.46 0.31 -5.52
N ALA A 108 -25.95 -0.33 -4.46
CA ALA A 108 -25.35 -1.54 -3.89
C ALA A 108 -25.55 -2.79 -4.76
N ASP A 109 -26.71 -2.92 -5.42
CA ASP A 109 -27.02 -3.97 -6.39
C ASP A 109 -26.15 -3.83 -7.65
N GLU A 110 -25.91 -2.60 -8.13
CA GLU A 110 -24.96 -2.28 -9.21
C GLU A 110 -23.52 -2.70 -8.84
N ARG A 111 -23.04 -2.35 -7.64
CA ARG A 111 -21.74 -2.81 -7.14
C ARG A 111 -21.68 -4.33 -6.99
N ARG A 112 -22.73 -4.98 -6.45
CA ARG A 112 -22.80 -6.45 -6.32
C ARG A 112 -22.72 -7.12 -7.69
N ALA A 113 -23.45 -6.61 -8.69
CA ALA A 113 -23.43 -7.15 -10.04
C ALA A 113 -22.03 -7.08 -10.67
N ALA A 114 -21.33 -5.94 -10.51
CA ALA A 114 -19.95 -5.80 -10.99
C ALA A 114 -18.99 -6.81 -10.35
N LEU A 115 -19.14 -7.11 -9.05
CA LEU A 115 -18.32 -8.10 -8.34
C LEU A 115 -18.63 -9.54 -8.77
N LEU A 116 -19.91 -9.87 -8.95
CA LEU A 116 -20.34 -11.17 -9.47
C LEU A 116 -19.83 -11.41 -10.89
N LEU A 117 -19.73 -10.36 -11.73
CA LEU A 117 -19.13 -10.42 -13.06
C LEU A 117 -17.62 -10.69 -13.04
N LEU A 118 -16.91 -10.28 -11.97
CA LEU A 118 -15.51 -10.68 -11.71
C LEU A 118 -15.38 -12.11 -11.16
N GLY A 119 -16.49 -12.84 -11.01
CA GLY A 119 -16.50 -14.18 -10.39
C GLY A 119 -16.32 -14.15 -8.86
N LEU A 120 -16.47 -12.99 -8.22
CA LEU A 120 -16.36 -12.86 -6.77
C LEU A 120 -17.74 -13.03 -6.10
N PRO A 121 -17.89 -13.94 -5.12
CA PRO A 121 -19.15 -14.11 -4.41
C PRO A 121 -19.43 -12.86 -3.56
N ALA A 122 -20.45 -12.09 -3.94
CA ALA A 122 -20.78 -10.82 -3.31
C ALA A 122 -22.25 -10.77 -2.84
N PHE A 123 -22.48 -10.18 -1.68
CA PHE A 123 -23.80 -10.00 -1.07
C PHE A 123 -23.98 -8.61 -0.45
N ILE A 124 -25.22 -8.26 -0.12
CA ILE A 124 -25.58 -6.97 0.49
C ILE A 124 -26.05 -7.22 1.93
N GLU A 125 -25.46 -6.51 2.88
CA GLU A 125 -25.87 -6.48 4.29
C GLU A 125 -26.49 -5.09 4.60
N PRO A 126 -27.81 -4.99 4.86
CA PRO A 126 -28.43 -3.76 5.31
C PRO A 126 -28.09 -3.51 6.79
N LYS A 127 -27.55 -2.33 7.10
CA LYS A 127 -27.17 -1.93 8.45
C LYS A 127 -27.67 -0.51 8.76
N VAL A 128 -28.36 -0.36 9.89
CA VAL A 128 -28.81 0.96 10.36
C VAL A 128 -27.68 1.65 11.13
N VAL A 129 -27.36 2.88 10.74
CA VAL A 129 -26.38 3.77 11.40
C VAL A 129 -27.00 5.16 11.48
N ASN A 130 -27.05 5.75 12.68
CA ASN A 130 -27.65 7.08 12.92
C ASN A 130 -29.07 7.23 12.32
N ASN A 131 -29.93 6.22 12.55
CA ASN A 131 -31.29 6.12 12.00
C ASN A 131 -31.41 6.06 10.46
N GLN A 132 -30.30 5.96 9.72
CA GLN A 132 -30.27 5.75 8.27
C GLN A 132 -29.85 4.32 7.93
N THR A 133 -30.53 3.67 7.00
CA THR A 133 -30.14 2.36 6.48
C THR A 133 -29.05 2.51 5.42
N TRP A 134 -27.96 1.77 5.60
CA TRP A 134 -26.86 1.64 4.65
C TRP A 134 -26.77 0.22 4.12
N TYR A 135 -26.57 0.09 2.82
CA TYR A 135 -26.42 -1.19 2.12
C TYR A 135 -24.93 -1.45 1.94
N ARG A 136 -24.34 -2.26 2.82
CA ARG A 136 -22.92 -2.64 2.75
C ARG A 136 -22.78 -3.73 1.71
N VAL A 137 -21.82 -3.62 0.80
CA VAL A 137 -21.50 -4.70 -0.15
C VAL A 137 -20.27 -5.43 0.35
N LEU A 138 -20.38 -6.76 0.46
CA LEU A 138 -19.33 -7.62 0.98
C LEU A 138 -19.03 -8.75 -0.01
N VAL A 139 -17.75 -9.11 -0.09
CA VAL A 139 -17.23 -10.26 -0.85
C VAL A 139 -16.79 -11.33 0.15
N GLY A 140 -17.21 -12.58 -0.07
CA GLY A 140 -16.87 -13.73 0.77
C GLY A 140 -18.00 -14.77 0.84
N PRO A 141 -17.89 -15.78 1.71
CA PRO A 141 -16.86 -15.95 2.76
C PRO A 141 -15.47 -16.25 2.20
N ILE A 142 -14.44 -15.92 2.99
CA ILE A 142 -13.02 -16.14 2.69
C ILE A 142 -12.38 -16.86 3.88
N GLU A 143 -11.81 -18.04 3.67
CA GLU A 143 -11.37 -18.93 4.77
C GLU A 143 -9.89 -18.75 5.18
N THR A 144 -9.07 -18.12 4.32
CA THR A 144 -7.63 -17.94 4.60
C THR A 144 -7.15 -16.52 4.28
N GLU A 145 -6.14 -16.05 5.01
CA GLU A 145 -5.49 -14.75 4.76
C GLU A 145 -4.85 -14.70 3.37
N THR A 146 -4.29 -15.81 2.88
CA THR A 146 -3.74 -15.89 1.51
C THR A 146 -4.82 -15.68 0.45
N SER A 147 -6.01 -16.25 0.64
CA SER A 147 -7.15 -15.99 -0.24
C SER A 147 -7.69 -14.56 -0.11
N LEU A 148 -7.66 -13.97 1.09
CA LEU A 148 -8.05 -12.57 1.32
C LEU A 148 -7.15 -11.63 0.53
N ASN A 149 -5.83 -11.76 0.66
CA ASN A 149 -4.86 -10.93 -0.06
C ASN A 149 -5.00 -11.09 -1.58
N ARG A 150 -5.28 -12.30 -2.08
CA ARG A 150 -5.54 -12.54 -3.51
C ARG A 150 -6.80 -11.82 -4.00
N VAL A 151 -7.91 -11.92 -3.26
CA VAL A 151 -9.17 -11.25 -3.62
C VAL A 151 -9.02 -9.73 -3.52
N GLN A 152 -8.34 -9.22 -2.49
CA GLN A 152 -8.06 -7.79 -2.33
C GLN A 152 -7.20 -7.24 -3.49
N ALA A 153 -6.19 -7.97 -3.94
CA ALA A 153 -5.40 -7.61 -5.12
C ALA A 153 -6.24 -7.65 -6.41
N LEU A 154 -7.13 -8.63 -6.58
CA LEU A 154 -8.05 -8.68 -7.73
C LEU A 154 -9.01 -7.49 -7.74
N LEU A 155 -9.54 -7.09 -6.58
CA LEU A 155 -10.40 -5.92 -6.42
C LEU A 155 -9.65 -4.63 -6.76
N ALA A 156 -8.44 -4.44 -6.22
CA ALA A 156 -7.60 -3.28 -6.52
C ALA A 156 -7.25 -3.16 -8.03
N ASN A 157 -6.97 -4.29 -8.69
CA ASN A 157 -6.70 -4.34 -10.14
C ASN A 157 -7.93 -4.00 -11.02
N ASN A 158 -9.13 -3.93 -10.44
CA ASN A 158 -10.38 -3.55 -11.12
C ASN A 158 -10.97 -2.25 -10.53
N ASP A 159 -10.12 -1.40 -9.95
CA ASP A 159 -10.49 -0.11 -9.34
C ASP A 159 -11.55 -0.20 -8.22
N PHE A 160 -11.62 -1.35 -7.53
CA PHE A 160 -12.50 -1.57 -6.39
C PHE A 160 -11.72 -1.50 -5.07
N GLU A 161 -11.94 -0.41 -4.33
CA GLU A 161 -11.49 -0.29 -2.94
C GLU A 161 -12.14 -1.39 -2.08
N SER A 162 -11.36 -1.97 -1.16
CA SER A 162 -11.84 -3.02 -0.26
C SER A 162 -11.18 -3.03 1.10
N MET A 163 -12.00 -3.19 2.13
CA MET A 163 -11.59 -3.23 3.55
C MET A 163 -11.89 -4.62 4.13
N PRO A 164 -10.90 -5.34 4.68
CA PRO A 164 -11.13 -6.64 5.30
C PRO A 164 -11.86 -6.50 6.63
N ILE A 165 -12.82 -7.39 6.87
CA ILE A 165 -13.50 -7.57 8.15
C ILE A 165 -13.49 -9.06 8.52
N SER A 166 -13.26 -9.37 9.79
CA SER A 166 -13.49 -10.71 10.32
C SER A 166 -14.96 -10.88 10.71
N ALA A 167 -15.54 -12.03 10.35
CA ALA A 167 -16.73 -12.51 11.02
C ALA A 167 -16.32 -12.96 12.45
N ARG A 168 -17.19 -12.69 13.42
CA ARG A 168 -17.03 -13.09 14.83
C ARG A 168 -18.09 -14.12 15.19
#